data_AF-A0A3D2ESX0-F1
#
_entry.id   AF-A0A3D2ESX0-F1
#
_cell.length_a   1.000
_cell.length_b   1.000
_cell.length_c   1.000
_cell.angle_alpha   90.00
_cell.angle_beta   90.00
_cell.angle_gamma   90.00
#
_symmetry.space_group_name_H-M   'P 1'
#
loop_
_entity.id
_entity.type
_entity.pdbx_description
1 polymer ?
#
loop_
_entity_poly.entity_id
_entity_poly.type
_entity_poly.pdbx_seq_one_letter_code
_entity_poly.pdbx_strand_id
1 'polypeptide(L)' 'RALPYSLLEGIEAFAASEELAEVLGQQFVDMYTALKFEEYDAFMQVISPWERQHLLLNV' A
#
# COMPACT_ATOMS: atom_id res chain seq x y z
N ARG A 1 5.29 -6.38 19.86
CA ARG A 1 4.25 -6.70 18.86
C ARG A 1 4.31 -5.55 17.86
N ALA A 2 4.89 -5.80 16.69
CA ALA A 2 5.22 -4.74 15.74
C ALA A 2 4.05 -4.54 14.76
N LEU A 3 3.81 -3.28 14.38
CA LEU A 3 2.92 -2.94 13.27
C LEU A 3 3.48 -3.51 11.95
N PRO A 4 2.64 -3.66 10.91
CA PRO A 4 3.09 -4.02 9.57
C PRO A 4 4.25 -3.12 9.12
N TYR A 5 5.26 -3.71 8.49
CA TYR A 5 6.47 -2.98 8.09
C TYR A 5 6.27 -2.25 6.76
N SER A 6 5.49 -2.84 5.86
CA SER A 6 5.21 -2.29 4.53
C SER A 6 3.75 -1.89 4.36
N LEU A 7 3.49 -1.05 3.36
CA LEU A 7 2.13 -0.69 2.97
C LEU A 7 1.31 -1.93 2.57
N LEU A 8 1.90 -2.84 1.79
CA LEU A 8 1.23 -4.06 1.34
C LEU A 8 0.81 -4.96 2.51
N GLU A 9 1.72 -5.21 3.45
CA GLU A 9 1.38 -5.94 4.69
C GLU A 9 0.26 -5.25 5.48
N GLY A 10 0.26 -3.91 5.50
CA GLY A 10 -0.78 -3.13 6.15
C GLY A 10 -2.14 -3.26 5.47
N ILE A 11 -2.16 -3.24 4.13
CA ILE A 11 -3.38 -3.41 3.33
C ILE A 11 -3.93 -4.84 3.50
N GLU A 12 -3.07 -5.86 3.48
CA GLU A 12 -3.47 -7.25 3.73
C GLU A 12 -4.07 -7.42 5.13
N ALA A 13 -3.42 -6.86 6.16
CA ALA A 13 -3.94 -6.91 7.52
C ALA A 13 -5.26 -6.13 7.68
N PHE A 14 -5.41 -5.01 6.97
CA PHE A 14 -6.65 -4.22 6.92
C PHE A 14 -7.78 -5.02 6.27
N ALA A 15 -7.54 -5.63 5.11
CA ALA A 15 -8.52 -6.43 4.39
C ALA A 15 -8.96 -7.68 5.17
N ALA A 16 -8.08 -8.24 6.00
CA ALA A 16 -8.37 -9.40 6.85
C ALA A 16 -9.08 -9.05 8.19
N SER A 17 -9.27 -7.77 8.50
CA SER A 17 -9.86 -7.35 9.78
C SER A 17 -11.39 -7.28 9.73
N GLU A 18 -12.04 -8.29 10.31
CA GLU A 18 -13.51 -8.32 10.46
C GLU A 18 -14.02 -7.15 11.30
N GLU A 19 -13.32 -6.81 12.39
CA GLU A 19 -13.65 -5.70 13.29
C GLU A 19 -13.70 -4.35 12.54
N LEU A 20 -12.77 -4.12 11.61
CA LEU A 20 -12.76 -2.92 10.78
C LEU A 20 -13.83 -2.98 9.69
N ALA A 21 -14.08 -4.14 9.10
CA ALA A 21 -15.16 -4.33 8.14
C ALA A 21 -16.55 -4.10 8.77
N GLU A 22 -16.76 -4.45 10.03
CA GLU A 22 -17.99 -4.17 10.76
C GLU A 22 -18.22 -2.66 10.97
N VAL A 23 -17.16 -1.91 11.25
CA VAL A 23 -17.24 -0.47 11.52
C VAL A 23 -17.34 0.36 10.24
N LEU A 24 -16.54 0.00 9.22
CA LEU A 24 -16.40 0.77 7.97
C LEU A 24 -17.31 0.26 6.84
N GLY A 25 -17.76 -0.99 6.94
CA GLY A 25 -18.51 -1.71 5.91
C GLY A 25 -17.59 -2.48 4.95
N GLN A 26 -17.99 -3.72 4.63
CA GLN A 26 -17.21 -4.61 3.75
C GLN A 26 -16.92 -3.96 2.38
N GLN A 27 -17.91 -3.30 1.77
CA GLN A 27 -17.74 -2.66 0.47
C GLN A 27 -16.66 -1.56 0.50
N PHE A 28 -16.55 -0.83 1.61
CA PHE A 28 -15.51 0.18 1.76
C PHE A 28 -14.14 -0.49 1.88
N VAL A 29 -14.02 -1.53 2.71
CA VAL A 29 -12.77 -2.29 2.90
C VAL A 29 -12.27 -2.83 1.56
N ASP A 30 -13.14 -3.47 0.78
CA ASP A 30 -12.80 -4.05 -0.52
C ASP A 30 -12.32 -2.97 -1.51
N MET A 31 -13.10 -1.88 -1.64
CA MET A 31 -12.78 -0.79 -2.57
C MET A 31 -11.48 -0.08 -2.18
N TYR A 32 -11.29 0.20 -0.89
CA TYR A 32 -10.09 0.86 -0.39
C TYR A 32 -8.85 -0.02 -0.62
N THR A 33 -8.96 -1.31 -0.30
CA THR A 33 -7.91 -2.31 -0.51
C THR A 33 -7.50 -2.34 -1.98
N ALA A 34 -8.46 -2.50 -2.91
CA ALA A 34 -8.18 -2.52 -4.34
C ALA A 34 -7.52 -1.23 -4.83
N LEU A 35 -8.03 -0.06 -4.41
CA LEU A 35 -7.45 1.23 -4.76
C LEU A 35 -6.01 1.36 -4.28
N LYS A 36 -5.70 0.86 -3.08
CA LYS A 36 -4.35 0.97 -2.51
C LYS A 36 -3.35 0.01 -3.15
N PHE A 37 -3.79 -1.15 -3.63
CA PHE A 37 -2.95 -2.01 -4.47
C PHE A 37 -2.61 -1.31 -5.79
N GLU A 38 -3.60 -0.73 -6.48
CA GLU A 38 -3.38 0.02 -7.72
C GLU A 38 -2.45 1.23 -7.51
N GLU A 39 -2.60 1.96 -6.40
CA GLU A 39 -1.70 3.07 -6.04
C GLU A 39 -0.26 2.60 -5.83
N TYR A 40 -0.07 1.45 -5.17
CA TYR A 40 1.24 0.86 -4.98
C TYR A 40 1.87 0.46 -6.31
N ASP A 41 1.13 -0.22 -7.18
CA ASP A 41 1.61 -0.65 -8.49
C ASP A 41 1.99 0.55 -9.37
N ALA A 42 1.17 1.60 -9.37
CA ALA A 42 1.48 2.84 -10.08
C ALA A 42 2.76 3.51 -9.54
N PHE A 43 2.98 3.48 -8.22
CA PHE A 43 4.18 4.03 -7.61
C PHE A 43 5.43 3.22 -7.98
N MET A 44 5.34 1.89 -8.05
CA MET A 44 6.48 1.03 -8.45
C MET A 44 6.89 1.20 -9.92
N GLN A 45 6.02 1.76 -10.76
CA GLN A 45 6.30 1.98 -12.19
C GLN A 45 7.06 3.29 -12.47
N VAL A 46 7.30 4.13 -11.47
CA VAL A 46 7.98 5.42 -11.64
C VAL A 46 9.28 5.47 -10.86
N ILE A 47 10.30 6.13 -11.43
CA ILE A 47 11.55 6.40 -10.73
C ILE A 47 11.34 7.63 -9.84
N SER A 48 11.45 7.45 -8.54
CA SER A 48 11.34 8.54 -7.58
C SER A 48 12.52 9.53 -7.70
N PRO A 49 12.34 10.80 -7.30
CA PRO A 49 13.44 11.76 -7.25
C PRO A 49 14.62 11.29 -6.40
N TRP A 50 14.36 10.56 -5.30
CA TRP A 50 15.39 9.98 -4.45
C TRP A 50 16.18 8.91 -5.19
N GLU A 51 15.50 7.97 -5.85
CA GLU A 51 16.16 6.90 -6.63
C GLU A 51 16.98 7.51 -7.76
N ARG A 52 16.45 8.53 -8.43
CA ARG A 52 17.24 9.25 -9.44
C ARG A 52 18.50 9.88 -8.85
N GLN A 53 18.44 10.46 -7.66
CA GLN A 53 19.59 11.11 -7.04
C GLN A 53 20.63 10.14 -6.47
N HIS A 54 20.21 8.97 -6.00
CA HIS A 54 21.07 8.07 -5.21
C HIS A 54 21.35 6.73 -5.89
N LEU A 55 20.48 6.28 -6.81
CA LEU A 55 20.64 5.03 -7.56
C LEU A 55 21.05 5.29 -9.02
N LEU A 56 20.66 6.43 -9.61
CA LEU A 56 21.12 6.85 -10.93
C LEU A 56 22.31 7.82 -10.83
N LEU A 57 23.42 7.34 -10.28
CA LEU A 57 24.71 8.03 -10.34
C LEU A 57 25.49 7.54 -11.56
N ASN A 58 25.65 8.43 -12.54
CA ASN A 58 26.40 8.32 -13.79
C ASN A 58 25.68 7.67 -14.97
N VAL A 59 25.07 8.53 -15.80
CA VAL A 59 25.21 8.43 -17.26
C VAL A 59 26.05 9.61 -17.70
#